data_AF-A0A7J4R544-F1
#
_entry.id   AF-A0A7J4R544-F1
#
_cell.length_a   1.000
_cell.length_b   1.000
_cell.length_c   1.000
_cell.angle_alpha   90.00
_cell.angle_beta   90.00
_cell.angle_gamma   90.00
#
_symmetry.space_group_name_H-M   'P 1'
#
loop_
_entity.id
_entity.type
_entity.pdbx_description
1 polymer ?
#
loop_
_entity_poly.entity_id
_entity_poly.type
_entity_poly.pdbx_seq_one_letter_code
_entity_poly.pdbx_strand_id
1 'polypeptide(L)'
;DDRGNMLDSISGLLGQGESSGMINLSADGWSPMPGRSELTIRAIDSRGVEFSSDSNTFEVRRTDWNVGLVGLEIIGTGQEQEVSILTKRDNHQILDGSVCTITIQAGNAFSAEYIVDMSESSALAPRPVIDRPDVADGVELVATISCEFPWDIDSDPSDDEARIILSGSGESEGGFSDSSTAIASASLVIGISIAFAWMAKNFRESREMMERTRIAVEKKALEKKANMAKKEEAPNQRLVQEESVVDNLQNVPEVPTEGVSNDVEDSPMDSFEERLNRLRSDK
;
A
#
# COMPACT_ATOMS: atom_id res chain seq x y z
N ASP A 1 20.24 -45.75 16.50
CA ASP A 1 19.54 -44.60 15.92
C ASP A 1 18.85 -43.85 17.05
N ASP A 2 18.11 -42.80 16.73
CA ASP A 2 17.44 -41.96 17.74
C ASP A 2 16.28 -42.68 18.45
N ARG A 3 15.96 -43.90 18.03
CA ARG A 3 14.97 -44.80 18.67
C ARG A 3 15.64 -45.79 19.62
N GLY A 4 16.94 -45.64 19.86
CA GLY A 4 17.72 -46.52 20.72
C GLY A 4 18.21 -47.79 20.05
N ASN A 5 18.15 -47.90 18.71
CA ASN A 5 18.70 -49.06 18.00
C ASN A 5 20.23 -48.99 17.93
N MET A 6 20.87 -50.15 17.82
CA MET A 6 22.30 -50.26 17.63
C MET A 6 22.70 -49.69 16.25
N LEU A 7 23.68 -48.78 16.23
CA LEU A 7 24.19 -48.18 14.99
C LEU A 7 25.23 -49.07 14.32
N ASP A 8 26.15 -49.58 15.12
CA ASP A 8 27.24 -50.44 14.68
C ASP A 8 27.63 -51.39 15.81
N SER A 9 28.23 -52.52 15.46
CA SER A 9 28.70 -53.50 16.41
C SER A 9 29.87 -54.28 15.86
N ILE A 10 30.81 -54.57 16.75
CA ILE A 10 31.93 -55.45 16.47
C ILE A 10 32.04 -56.46 17.59
N SER A 11 32.31 -57.70 17.21
CA SER A 11 32.44 -58.82 18.14
C SER A 11 33.78 -59.52 17.91
N GLY A 12 34.41 -59.97 18.98
CA GLY A 12 35.71 -60.62 18.94
C GLY A 12 35.98 -61.46 20.19
N LEU A 13 37.03 -62.26 20.13
CA LEU A 13 37.54 -63.05 21.26
C LEU A 13 38.88 -62.44 21.68
N LEU A 14 39.06 -62.22 22.98
CA LEU A 14 40.32 -61.76 23.56
C LEU A 14 40.93 -62.89 24.39
N GLY A 15 42.20 -63.23 24.12
CA GLY A 15 42.95 -64.17 24.93
C GLY A 15 43.29 -63.62 26.31
N GLN A 16 43.67 -64.49 27.25
CA GLN A 16 44.14 -64.03 28.57
C GLN A 16 45.40 -63.14 28.41
N GLY A 17 45.33 -61.92 28.95
CA GLY A 17 46.44 -60.96 28.93
C GLY A 17 46.55 -60.14 27.64
N GLU A 18 45.64 -60.31 26.69
CA GLU A 18 45.59 -59.50 25.47
C GLU A 18 44.67 -58.28 25.65
N SER A 19 45.14 -57.11 25.22
CA SER A 19 44.28 -55.94 25.07
C SER A 19 43.64 -55.94 23.69
N SER A 20 42.33 -55.70 23.62
CA SER A 20 41.75 -55.26 22.36
C SER A 20 42.46 -53.98 21.94
N GLY A 21 43.00 -53.95 20.73
CA GLY A 21 43.54 -52.73 20.14
C GLY A 21 42.44 -51.66 19.95
N MET A 22 42.77 -50.59 19.24
CA MET A 22 41.77 -49.61 18.84
C MET A 22 40.74 -50.25 17.90
N ILE A 23 39.46 -50.07 18.25
CA ILE A 23 38.32 -50.52 17.47
C ILE A 23 37.73 -49.29 16.78
N ASN A 24 37.56 -49.35 15.47
CA ASN A 24 36.86 -48.33 14.70
C ASN A 24 35.40 -48.72 14.56
N LEU A 25 34.52 -47.89 15.10
CA LEU A 25 33.07 -47.97 14.88
C LEU A 25 32.66 -46.84 13.92
N SER A 26 31.70 -47.11 13.05
CA SER A 26 31.13 -46.12 12.14
C SER A 26 29.67 -45.85 12.48
N ALA A 27 29.15 -44.69 12.10
CA ALA A 27 27.73 -44.38 12.17
C ALA A 27 27.18 -44.10 10.77
N ASP A 28 27.70 -44.81 9.76
CA ASP A 28 27.36 -44.60 8.36
C ASP A 28 25.86 -44.84 8.13
N GLY A 29 25.20 -43.86 7.49
CA GLY A 29 23.76 -43.91 7.22
C GLY A 29 22.87 -43.52 8.40
N TRP A 30 23.42 -43.19 9.56
CA TRP A 30 22.64 -42.57 10.62
C TRP A 30 22.36 -41.10 10.31
N SER A 31 21.07 -40.76 10.23
CA SER A 31 20.59 -39.38 10.07
C SER A 31 19.83 -38.98 11.33
N PRO A 32 20.52 -38.46 12.36
CA PRO A 32 19.86 -38.08 13.59
C PRO A 32 18.90 -36.89 13.40
N MET A 33 17.85 -36.84 14.21
CA MET A 33 16.95 -35.71 14.30
C MET A 33 17.68 -34.49 14.91
N PRO A 34 17.32 -33.26 14.49
CA PRO A 34 17.85 -32.04 15.10
C PRO A 34 17.63 -32.02 16.62
N GLY A 35 18.60 -31.51 17.36
CA GLY A 35 18.56 -31.42 18.82
C GLY A 35 19.83 -31.95 19.49
N ARG A 36 19.71 -32.29 20.77
CA ARG A 36 20.78 -32.95 21.53
C ARG A 36 20.64 -34.45 21.39
N SER A 37 21.70 -35.11 20.94
CA SER A 37 21.76 -36.55 20.82
C SER A 37 22.91 -37.10 21.66
N GLU A 38 22.69 -38.28 22.26
CA GLU A 38 23.71 -38.98 23.03
C GLU A 38 24.13 -40.25 22.29
N LEU A 39 25.43 -40.39 22.04
CA LEU A 39 26.04 -41.62 21.55
C LEU A 39 26.60 -42.39 22.75
N THR A 40 26.19 -43.64 22.90
CA THR A 40 26.70 -44.55 23.94
C THR A 40 27.40 -45.74 23.30
N ILE A 41 28.64 -46.00 23.70
CA ILE A 41 29.39 -47.19 23.33
C ILE A 41 29.37 -48.14 24.52
N ARG A 42 28.89 -49.36 24.31
CA ARG A 42 28.77 -50.39 25.36
C ARG A 42 29.60 -51.61 25.01
N ALA A 43 30.37 -52.10 25.97
CA ALA A 43 31.08 -53.36 25.87
C ALA A 43 30.34 -54.44 26.66
N ILE A 44 29.93 -55.50 25.96
CA ILE A 44 29.08 -56.57 26.49
C ILE A 44 29.82 -57.90 26.39
N ASP A 45 29.75 -58.71 27.45
CA ASP A 45 30.34 -60.05 27.46
C ASP A 45 29.48 -61.09 26.71
N SER A 46 29.99 -62.31 26.56
CA SER A 46 29.28 -63.39 25.85
C SER A 46 27.97 -63.86 26.54
N ARG A 47 27.71 -63.42 27.77
CA ARG A 47 26.48 -63.72 28.52
C ARG A 47 25.46 -62.59 28.40
N GLY A 48 25.79 -61.51 27.67
CA GLY A 48 24.94 -60.33 27.55
C GLY A 48 25.10 -59.33 28.69
N VAL A 49 26.15 -59.44 29.51
CA VAL A 49 26.40 -58.52 30.63
C VAL A 49 27.30 -57.37 30.18
N GLU A 50 26.82 -56.14 30.31
CA GLU A 50 27.61 -54.92 30.09
C GLU A 50 28.70 -54.82 31.17
N PHE A 51 29.96 -54.68 30.75
CA PHE A 51 31.10 -54.53 31.68
C PHE A 51 31.81 -53.19 31.53
N SER A 52 31.52 -52.42 30.49
CA SER A 52 31.99 -51.05 30.30
C SER A 52 31.03 -50.27 29.41
N SER A 53 30.88 -48.98 29.68
CA SER A 53 30.12 -48.06 28.84
C SER A 53 30.77 -46.68 28.87
N ASP A 54 30.71 -45.99 27.76
CA ASP A 54 31.10 -44.58 27.63
C ASP A 54 30.07 -43.85 26.79
N SER A 55 29.81 -42.58 27.08
CA SER A 55 28.85 -41.79 26.32
C SER A 55 29.33 -40.37 26.06
N ASN A 56 28.88 -39.82 24.93
CA ASN A 56 29.14 -38.45 24.56
C ASN A 56 27.88 -37.80 23.98
N THR A 57 27.62 -36.56 24.38
CA THR A 57 26.51 -35.77 23.85
C THR A 57 27.01 -34.86 22.74
N PHE A 58 26.25 -34.72 21.67
CA PHE A 58 26.55 -33.83 20.56
C PHE A 58 25.27 -33.12 20.11
N GLU A 59 25.47 -32.01 19.41
CA GLU A 59 24.39 -31.15 18.92
C GLU A 59 24.21 -31.36 17.41
N VAL A 60 22.98 -31.68 17.02
CA VAL A 60 22.57 -31.90 15.64
C VAL A 60 21.79 -30.68 15.19
N ARG A 61 22.32 -29.96 14.20
CA ARG A 61 21.66 -28.83 13.55
C ARG A 61 21.38 -29.17 12.10
N ARG A 62 20.32 -28.55 11.56
CA ARG A 62 20.01 -28.54 10.13
C ARG A 62 20.02 -27.11 9.63
N THR A 63 20.41 -26.93 8.37
CA THR A 63 20.51 -25.62 7.71
C THR A 63 19.80 -25.63 6.35
N ASP A 64 18.98 -26.66 6.08
CA ASP A 64 18.23 -26.81 4.83
C ASP A 64 16.82 -26.19 4.93
N TRP A 65 16.68 -25.13 5.72
CA TRP A 65 15.43 -24.41 5.96
C TRP A 65 15.72 -22.91 6.10
N ASN A 66 14.69 -22.09 5.92
CA ASN A 66 14.78 -20.64 6.10
C ASN A 66 13.55 -20.11 6.82
N VAL A 67 13.75 -19.14 7.70
CA VAL A 67 12.72 -18.20 8.12
C VAL A 67 13.21 -16.80 7.79
N GLY A 68 12.35 -15.81 7.74
CA GLY A 68 12.83 -14.48 7.42
C GLY A 68 11.73 -13.45 7.41
N LEU A 69 12.13 -12.20 7.26
CA LEU A 69 11.27 -11.04 7.15
C LEU A 69 11.32 -10.50 5.73
N VAL A 70 10.14 -10.31 5.14
CA VAL A 70 9.97 -9.66 3.84
C VAL A 70 9.91 -8.14 4.02
N GLY A 71 9.31 -7.69 5.11
CA GLY A 71 9.11 -6.26 5.38
C GLY A 71 8.12 -6.01 6.51
N LEU A 72 7.87 -4.73 6.75
CA LEU A 72 6.92 -4.24 7.73
C LEU A 72 5.92 -3.33 7.02
N GLU A 73 4.64 -3.41 7.37
CA GLU A 73 3.57 -2.57 6.84
C GLU A 73 2.84 -1.86 7.97
N ILE A 74 2.58 -0.55 7.81
CA ILE A 74 1.73 0.21 8.72
C ILE A 74 0.30 0.11 8.21
N ILE A 75 -0.62 -0.34 9.07
CA ILE A 75 -2.04 -0.49 8.80
C ILE A 75 -2.80 0.53 9.64
N GLY A 76 -3.77 1.22 9.02
CA GLY A 76 -4.62 2.20 9.71
C GLY A 76 -4.03 3.61 9.79
N THR A 77 -4.69 4.47 10.56
CA THR A 77 -4.36 5.90 10.70
C THR A 77 -4.60 6.40 12.12
N GLY A 78 -3.76 7.30 12.63
CA GLY A 78 -3.92 7.89 13.96
C GLY A 78 -3.46 6.97 15.09
N GLN A 79 -4.21 6.94 16.20
CA GLN A 79 -3.83 6.22 17.42
C GLN A 79 -4.11 4.71 17.37
N GLU A 80 -4.94 4.24 16.42
CA GLU A 80 -5.24 2.81 16.18
C GLU A 80 -4.39 2.24 15.05
N GLN A 81 -3.18 2.77 14.86
CA GLN A 81 -2.24 2.22 13.88
C GLN A 81 -1.66 0.91 14.37
N GLU A 82 -1.58 -0.06 13.46
CA GLU A 82 -0.97 -1.36 13.67
C GLU A 82 0.25 -1.51 12.74
N VAL A 83 1.21 -2.34 13.15
CA VAL A 83 2.35 -2.76 12.32
C VAL A 83 2.19 -4.25 12.02
N SER A 84 2.02 -4.56 10.75
CA SER A 84 1.98 -5.93 10.23
C SER A 84 3.37 -6.37 9.83
N ILE A 85 3.78 -7.53 10.34
CA ILE A 85 5.10 -8.11 10.10
C ILE A 85 4.97 -9.16 9.01
N LEU A 86 5.56 -8.89 7.85
CA LEU A 86 5.51 -9.79 6.72
C LEU A 86 6.65 -10.79 6.84
N THR A 87 6.33 -12.04 7.19
CA THR A 87 7.33 -13.11 7.27
C THR A 87 7.38 -13.96 5.99
N LYS A 88 8.46 -14.71 5.84
CA LYS A 88 8.62 -15.78 4.85
C LYS A 88 9.22 -17.02 5.53
N ARG A 89 9.03 -18.17 4.91
CA ARG A 89 9.59 -19.44 5.37
C ARG A 89 9.80 -20.41 4.21
N ASP A 90 10.85 -21.21 4.30
CA ASP A 90 11.15 -22.31 3.38
C ASP A 90 11.44 -23.60 4.16
N ASN A 91 11.04 -24.73 3.58
CA ASN A 91 11.13 -26.08 4.19
C ASN A 91 10.52 -26.17 5.61
N HIS A 92 9.55 -25.33 5.96
CA HIS A 92 8.94 -25.23 7.30
C HIS A 92 8.43 -26.53 7.92
N GLN A 93 8.12 -27.54 7.11
CA GLN A 93 7.66 -28.86 7.57
C GLN A 93 8.66 -29.56 8.49
N ILE A 94 9.93 -29.15 8.49
CA ILE A 94 10.94 -29.70 9.39
C ILE A 94 11.00 -28.96 10.74
N LEU A 95 10.41 -27.77 10.84
CA LEU A 95 10.48 -26.88 12.00
C LEU A 95 9.52 -27.27 13.13
N ASP A 96 9.10 -28.53 13.20
CA ASP A 96 8.20 -29.01 14.24
C ASP A 96 8.80 -28.76 15.64
N GLY A 97 8.02 -28.14 16.52
CA GLY A 97 8.47 -27.73 17.84
C GLY A 97 9.53 -26.61 17.86
N SER A 98 9.74 -25.90 16.74
CA SER A 98 10.57 -24.69 16.72
C SER A 98 9.94 -23.57 17.56
N VAL A 99 10.79 -22.81 18.25
CA VAL A 99 10.39 -21.60 18.98
C VAL A 99 11.11 -20.45 18.33
N CYS A 100 10.40 -19.67 17.53
CA CYS A 100 10.93 -18.48 16.88
C CYS A 100 10.40 -17.23 17.56
N THR A 101 11.28 -16.24 17.73
CA THR A 101 10.98 -14.96 18.38
C THR A 101 11.28 -13.83 17.41
N ILE A 102 10.33 -12.92 17.27
CA ILE A 102 10.48 -11.65 16.58
C ILE A 102 10.70 -10.58 17.65
N THR A 103 11.89 -9.99 17.65
CA THR A 103 12.23 -8.84 18.48
C THR A 103 11.97 -7.57 17.70
N ILE A 104 11.25 -6.63 18.29
CA ILE A 104 10.88 -5.35 17.69
C ILE A 104 11.49 -4.24 18.52
N GLN A 105 12.21 -3.34 17.87
CA GLN A 105 12.85 -2.21 18.49
C GLN A 105 12.49 -0.93 17.74
N ALA A 106 11.98 0.08 18.44
CA ALA A 106 11.73 1.42 17.88
C ALA A 106 12.67 2.44 18.53
N GLY A 107 13.72 2.82 17.81
CA GLY A 107 14.81 3.64 18.33
C GLY A 107 15.40 3.06 19.63
N ASN A 108 15.52 3.90 20.66
CA ASN A 108 15.99 3.50 22.00
C ASN A 108 14.86 3.46 23.05
N ALA A 109 13.61 3.72 22.64
CA ALA A 109 12.51 3.98 23.56
C ALA A 109 11.61 2.76 23.78
N PHE A 110 11.52 1.85 22.80
CA PHE A 110 10.63 0.71 22.84
C PHE A 110 11.34 -0.56 22.36
N SER A 111 11.13 -1.66 23.08
CA SER A 111 11.56 -3.01 22.72
C SER A 111 10.50 -4.00 23.16
N ALA A 112 10.14 -4.94 22.28
CA ALA A 112 9.20 -6.02 22.57
C ALA A 112 9.61 -7.31 21.86
N GLU A 113 9.18 -8.45 22.38
CA GLU A 113 9.45 -9.77 21.82
C GLU A 113 8.14 -10.52 21.63
N TYR A 114 8.01 -11.19 20.49
CA TYR A 114 6.81 -11.94 20.11
C TYR A 114 7.21 -13.32 19.64
N ILE A 115 6.63 -14.34 20.25
CA ILE A 115 6.80 -15.73 19.81
C ILE A 115 5.92 -15.96 18.58
N VAL A 116 6.51 -16.54 17.54
CA VAL A 116 5.84 -16.89 16.29
C VAL A 116 6.05 -18.38 15.99
N ASP A 117 4.97 -19.07 15.65
CA ASP A 117 5.03 -20.46 15.20
C ASP A 117 5.27 -20.49 13.68
N MET A 118 6.52 -20.80 13.29
CA MET A 118 6.91 -20.91 11.88
C MET A 118 6.65 -22.31 11.30
N SER A 119 6.25 -23.27 12.14
CA SER A 119 5.98 -24.66 11.76
C SER A 119 4.56 -24.89 11.25
N GLU A 120 3.68 -23.90 11.41
CA GLU A 120 2.28 -24.01 11.03
C GLU A 120 2.09 -24.51 9.59
N SER A 121 1.26 -25.55 9.44
CA SER A 121 0.96 -26.20 8.16
C SER A 121 0.10 -25.37 7.18
N SER A 122 -0.15 -24.09 7.50
CA SER A 122 -0.83 -23.16 6.61
C SER A 122 -0.08 -23.04 5.27
N ALA A 123 -0.79 -22.70 4.19
CA ALA A 123 -0.15 -22.42 2.91
C ALA A 123 0.64 -21.10 2.92
N LEU A 124 0.35 -20.22 3.88
CA LEU A 124 0.96 -18.90 4.00
C LEU A 124 1.86 -18.82 5.24
N ALA A 125 2.91 -18.03 5.13
CA ALA A 125 3.74 -17.66 6.28
C ALA A 125 2.92 -16.82 7.28
N PRO A 126 3.16 -16.97 8.59
CA PRO A 126 2.44 -16.22 9.62
C PRO A 126 2.67 -14.71 9.45
N ARG A 127 1.65 -13.92 9.74
CA ARG A 127 1.71 -12.45 9.63
C ARG A 127 1.26 -11.83 10.95
N PRO A 128 2.13 -11.82 11.97
CA PRO A 128 1.78 -11.23 13.25
C PRO A 128 1.57 -9.72 13.08
N VAL A 129 0.57 -9.21 13.79
CA VAL A 129 0.20 -7.80 13.82
C VAL A 129 0.38 -7.31 15.24
N ILE A 130 1.00 -6.15 15.40
CA ILE A 130 1.25 -5.52 16.69
C ILE A 130 0.72 -4.09 16.68
N ASP A 131 0.38 -3.55 17.85
CA ASP A 131 0.06 -2.14 17.97
C ASP A 131 1.30 -1.28 17.64
N ARG A 132 1.10 -0.16 16.96
CA ARG A 132 2.19 0.79 16.69
C ARG A 132 2.72 1.32 18.04
N PRO A 133 4.04 1.22 18.31
CA PRO A 133 4.62 1.79 19.53
C PRO A 133 4.37 3.30 19.64
N ASP A 134 4.14 3.79 20.86
CA ASP A 134 3.96 5.22 21.16
C ASP A 134 5.29 5.98 21.10
N VAL A 135 5.82 6.12 19.89
CA VAL A 135 7.01 6.88 19.56
C VAL A 135 6.70 7.89 18.47
N ALA A 136 7.49 8.97 18.44
CA ALA A 136 7.34 10.03 17.45
C ALA A 136 7.50 9.50 16.02
N ASP A 137 6.81 10.14 15.07
CA ASP A 137 7.03 9.91 13.66
C ASP A 137 8.48 10.23 13.26
N GLY A 138 9.02 9.49 12.29
CA GLY A 138 10.41 9.56 11.86
C GLY A 138 11.35 8.62 12.62
N VAL A 139 10.87 7.92 13.66
CA VAL A 139 11.64 6.88 14.35
C VAL A 139 11.66 5.60 13.52
N GLU A 140 12.85 5.01 13.38
CA GLU A 140 13.04 3.71 12.75
C GLU A 140 12.58 2.59 13.68
N LEU A 141 11.70 1.74 13.15
CA LEU A 141 11.29 0.48 13.76
C LEU A 141 12.00 -0.66 13.03
N VAL A 142 12.75 -1.44 13.79
CA VAL A 142 13.53 -2.59 13.35
C VAL A 142 12.90 -3.84 13.94
N ALA A 143 12.58 -4.81 13.09
CA ALA A 143 12.18 -6.14 13.50
C ALA A 143 13.29 -7.13 13.14
N THR A 144 13.61 -8.02 14.07
CA THR A 144 14.59 -9.10 13.89
C THR A 144 13.95 -10.41 14.26
N ILE A 145 14.05 -11.43 13.42
CA ILE A 145 13.61 -12.79 13.72
C ILE A 145 14.80 -13.67 14.11
N SER A 146 14.60 -14.55 15.08
CA SER A 146 15.56 -15.59 15.44
C SER A 146 14.81 -16.80 16.01
N CYS A 147 15.39 -17.99 15.91
CA CYS A 147 14.81 -19.19 16.50
C CYS A 147 15.75 -19.83 17.53
N GLU A 148 15.19 -20.62 18.43
CA GLU A 148 15.96 -21.34 19.42
C GLU A 148 16.62 -22.60 18.85
N PHE A 149 17.69 -23.06 19.51
CA PHE A 149 18.31 -24.35 19.24
C PHE A 149 17.26 -25.48 19.20
N PRO A 150 17.29 -26.40 18.22
CA PRO A 150 18.33 -26.63 17.20
C PRO A 150 18.16 -25.86 15.88
N TRP A 151 17.23 -24.91 15.85
CA TRP A 151 16.88 -24.08 14.71
C TRP A 151 17.52 -22.69 14.81
N ASP A 152 18.62 -22.57 15.54
CA ASP A 152 19.30 -21.29 15.81
C ASP A 152 20.05 -20.72 14.59
N ILE A 153 20.17 -21.50 13.51
CA ILE A 153 20.92 -21.15 12.31
C ILE A 153 20.15 -21.63 11.09
N ASP A 154 19.73 -20.69 10.25
CA ASP A 154 19.02 -20.98 9.02
C ASP A 154 19.91 -20.81 7.77
N SER A 155 19.31 -20.86 6.58
CA SER A 155 20.04 -20.82 5.31
C SER A 155 20.42 -19.44 4.81
N ASP A 156 19.72 -18.37 5.22
CA ASP A 156 19.87 -17.02 4.70
C ASP A 156 19.70 -15.96 5.80
N PRO A 157 20.75 -15.67 6.58
CA PRO A 157 20.68 -14.68 7.64
C PRO A 157 20.55 -13.24 7.14
N SER A 158 20.56 -13.01 5.82
CA SER A 158 20.41 -11.65 5.26
C SER A 158 18.98 -11.14 5.29
N ASP A 159 18.03 -12.03 5.55
CA ASP A 159 16.60 -11.73 5.60
C ASP A 159 16.02 -11.77 7.03
N ASP A 160 16.87 -11.92 8.05
CA ASP A 160 16.45 -11.94 9.46
C ASP A 160 16.00 -10.58 9.98
N GLU A 161 16.20 -9.50 9.23
CA GLU A 161 15.94 -8.13 9.67
C GLU A 161 15.10 -7.35 8.65
N ALA A 162 14.06 -6.67 9.14
CA ALA A 162 13.27 -5.72 8.38
C ALA A 162 13.13 -4.40 9.12
N ARG A 163 13.06 -3.30 8.36
CA ARG A 163 13.06 -1.93 8.89
C ARG A 163 11.97 -1.10 8.23
N ILE A 164 11.35 -0.22 8.99
CA ILE A 164 10.42 0.80 8.49
C ILE A 164 10.55 2.08 9.32
N ILE A 165 10.32 3.23 8.70
CA ILE A 165 10.22 4.50 9.41
C ILE A 165 8.76 4.74 9.78
N LEU A 166 8.49 4.94 11.07
CA LEU A 166 7.15 5.18 11.56
C LEU A 166 6.62 6.54 11.09
N SER A 167 5.38 6.57 10.63
CA SER A 167 4.71 7.77 10.14
C SER A 167 3.20 7.70 10.35
N GLY A 168 2.55 8.85 10.50
CA GLY A 168 1.08 8.96 10.55
C GLY A 168 0.49 8.85 11.96
N SER A 169 1.31 9.00 13.00
CA SER A 169 0.84 9.05 14.39
C SER A 169 0.20 10.37 14.77
N GLY A 170 0.47 11.42 13.97
CA GLY A 170 -0.23 12.68 14.12
C GLY A 170 -1.71 12.44 13.95
N GLU A 171 -2.50 12.79 14.98
CA GLU A 171 -3.91 13.07 14.79
C GLU A 171 -3.98 14.08 13.64
N SER A 172 -4.42 13.62 12.46
CA SER A 172 -4.67 14.52 11.36
C SER A 172 -5.91 15.32 11.74
N GLU A 173 -5.73 16.35 12.56
CA GLU A 173 -6.71 17.42 12.80
C GLU A 173 -7.05 18.16 11.48
N GLY A 174 -6.36 17.82 10.38
CA GLY A 174 -6.59 18.30 9.03
C GLY A 174 -7.08 17.23 8.04
N GLY A 175 -7.55 16.06 8.49
CA GLY A 175 -8.41 15.24 7.65
C GLY A 175 -9.70 16.03 7.43
N PHE A 176 -10.01 16.43 6.19
CA PHE A 176 -11.31 17.03 5.88
C PHE A 176 -12.39 16.08 6.39
N SER A 177 -12.93 16.35 7.58
CA SER A 177 -14.04 15.59 8.10
C SER A 177 -15.15 15.77 7.08
N ASP A 178 -15.50 14.69 6.38
CA ASP A 178 -16.47 14.68 5.29
C ASP A 178 -17.80 15.33 5.69
N SER A 179 -18.07 15.49 6.98
CA SER A 179 -19.20 16.24 7.52
C SER A 179 -19.20 17.72 7.14
N SER A 180 -18.10 18.47 7.26
CA SER A 180 -18.11 19.93 7.01
C SER A 180 -18.15 20.26 5.52
N THR A 181 -17.40 19.51 4.71
CA THR A 181 -17.35 19.70 3.25
C THR A 181 -18.65 19.22 2.59
N ALA A 182 -19.26 18.13 3.08
CA ALA A 182 -20.58 17.71 2.61
C ALA A 182 -21.66 18.75 2.93
N ILE A 183 -21.67 19.34 4.13
CA ILE A 183 -22.61 20.40 4.51
C ILE A 183 -22.43 21.65 3.62
N ALA A 184 -21.19 22.06 3.35
CA ALA A 184 -20.91 23.21 2.49
C ALA A 184 -21.38 22.98 1.04
N SER A 185 -21.11 21.79 0.49
CA SER A 185 -21.52 21.43 -0.87
C SER A 185 -23.03 21.35 -1.03
N ALA A 186 -23.74 20.72 -0.09
CA ALA A 186 -25.21 20.62 -0.09
C ALA A 186 -25.86 22.00 0.00
N SER A 187 -25.33 22.89 0.84
CA SER A 187 -25.83 24.27 0.98
C SER A 187 -25.70 25.07 -0.31
N LEU A 188 -24.61 24.86 -1.06
CA LEU A 188 -24.38 25.55 -2.33
C LEU A 188 -25.37 25.10 -3.41
N VAL A 189 -25.63 23.79 -3.52
CA VAL A 189 -26.60 23.24 -4.49
C VAL A 189 -28.02 23.71 -4.16
N ILE A 190 -28.41 23.67 -2.88
CA ILE A 190 -29.74 24.13 -2.44
C ILE A 190 -29.89 25.65 -2.68
N GLY A 191 -28.86 26.44 -2.37
CA GLY A 191 -28.85 27.89 -2.60
C GLY A 191 -29.04 28.27 -4.08
N ILE A 192 -28.32 27.59 -4.98
CA ILE A 192 -28.44 27.80 -6.43
C ILE A 192 -29.84 27.42 -6.93
N SER A 193 -30.39 26.31 -6.43
CA SER A 193 -31.74 25.84 -6.80
C SER A 193 -32.83 26.85 -6.45
N ILE A 194 -32.76 27.44 -5.24
CA ILE A 194 -33.70 28.45 -4.78
C ILE A 194 -33.56 29.74 -5.60
N ALA A 195 -32.33 30.16 -5.91
CA ALA A 195 -32.09 31.34 -6.74
C ALA A 195 -32.70 31.21 -8.14
N PHE A 196 -32.52 30.05 -8.79
CA PHE A 196 -33.14 29.79 -10.09
C PHE A 196 -34.66 29.72 -10.03
N ALA A 197 -35.23 29.10 -9.00
CA ALA A 197 -36.68 29.05 -8.81
C ALA A 197 -37.30 30.45 -8.63
N TRP A 198 -36.63 31.33 -7.88
CA TRP A 198 -37.08 32.70 -7.67
C TRP A 198 -36.96 33.54 -8.94
N MET A 199 -35.86 33.40 -9.69
CA MET A 199 -35.67 34.07 -10.97
C MET A 199 -36.70 33.62 -12.01
N ALA A 200 -37.00 32.32 -12.09
CA ALA A 200 -38.02 31.78 -12.99
C ALA A 200 -39.44 32.29 -12.62
N LYS A 201 -39.76 32.39 -11.33
CA LYS A 201 -41.03 32.97 -10.86
C LYS A 201 -41.16 34.44 -11.24
N ASN A 202 -40.12 35.24 -11.02
CA ASN A 202 -40.12 36.68 -11.35
C ASN A 202 -40.26 36.92 -12.87
N PHE A 203 -39.60 36.09 -13.70
CA PHE A 203 -39.75 36.18 -15.16
C PHE A 203 -41.17 35.83 -15.64
N ARG A 204 -41.85 34.91 -14.96
CA ARG A 204 -43.23 34.54 -15.30
C ARG A 204 -44.22 35.66 -14.97
N GLU A 205 -44.07 36.27 -13.79
CA GLU A 205 -44.88 37.42 -13.38
C GLU A 205 -44.63 38.66 -14.27
N SER A 206 -43.38 38.87 -14.72
CA SER A 206 -43.03 39.95 -15.65
C SER A 206 -43.72 39.82 -17.02
N ARG A 207 -43.87 38.59 -17.54
CA ARG A 207 -44.60 38.36 -18.80
C ARG A 207 -46.10 38.67 -18.69
N GLU A 208 -46.73 38.27 -17.59
CA GLU A 208 -48.15 38.56 -17.36
C GLU A 208 -48.43 40.07 -17.20
N MET A 209 -47.49 40.80 -16.58
CA MET A 209 -47.57 42.26 -16.47
C MET A 209 -47.36 42.94 -17.82
N MET A 210 -46.42 42.45 -18.65
CA MET A 210 -46.13 43.00 -19.98
C MET A 210 -47.33 42.87 -20.93
N GLU A 211 -48.04 41.73 -20.91
CA GLU A 211 -49.25 41.53 -21.70
C GLU A 211 -50.39 42.47 -21.26
N ARG A 212 -50.59 42.63 -19.94
CA ARG A 212 -51.61 43.56 -19.41
C ARG A 212 -51.28 45.02 -19.75
N THR A 213 -50.02 45.43 -19.69
CA THR A 213 -49.61 46.77 -20.13
C THR A 213 -49.76 46.97 -21.64
N ARG A 214 -49.50 45.96 -22.46
CA ARG A 214 -49.68 46.05 -23.92
C ARG A 214 -51.15 46.28 -24.29
N ILE A 215 -52.06 45.55 -23.65
CA ILE A 215 -53.51 45.74 -23.85
C ILE A 215 -53.96 47.13 -23.38
N ALA A 216 -53.40 47.65 -22.28
CA ALA A 216 -53.72 48.99 -21.79
C ALA A 216 -53.17 50.12 -22.69
N VAL A 217 -51.97 49.93 -23.25
CA VAL A 217 -51.35 50.87 -24.21
C VAL A 217 -52.09 50.86 -25.54
N GLU A 218 -52.52 49.69 -26.04
CA GLU A 218 -53.30 49.57 -27.27
C GLU A 218 -54.69 50.24 -27.13
N LYS A 219 -55.37 50.09 -25.98
CA LYS A 219 -56.62 50.82 -25.68
C LYS A 219 -56.41 52.34 -25.68
N LYS A 220 -55.37 52.85 -25.01
CA LYS A 220 -55.07 54.29 -24.99
C LYS A 220 -54.64 54.81 -26.37
N ALA A 221 -53.95 54.00 -27.17
CA ALA A 221 -53.56 54.36 -28.53
C ALA A 221 -54.78 54.45 -29.47
N LEU A 222 -55.76 53.56 -29.31
CA LEU A 222 -57.04 53.62 -30.05
C LEU A 222 -57.89 54.83 -29.64
N GLU A 223 -57.96 55.16 -28.34
CA GLU A 223 -58.63 56.37 -27.85
C GLU A 223 -57.96 57.66 -28.36
N LYS A 224 -56.62 57.67 -28.41
CA LYS A 224 -55.85 58.82 -28.95
C LYS A 224 -56.03 58.97 -30.46
N LYS A 225 -56.11 57.86 -31.21
CA LYS A 225 -56.42 57.87 -32.65
C LYS A 225 -57.86 58.34 -32.93
N ALA A 226 -58.83 57.94 -32.11
CA ALA A 226 -60.21 58.43 -32.20
C ALA A 226 -60.32 59.94 -31.93
N ASN A 227 -59.51 60.47 -30.99
CA ASN A 227 -59.45 61.91 -30.71
C ASN A 227 -58.66 62.71 -31.76
N MET A 228 -57.69 62.11 -32.46
CA MET A 228 -56.91 62.76 -33.54
C MET A 228 -57.66 62.84 -34.87
N ALA A 229 -58.65 61.99 -35.13
CA ALA A 229 -59.46 62.05 -36.37
C ALA A 229 -60.43 63.25 -36.45
N LYS A 230 -60.49 64.11 -35.43
CA LYS A 230 -61.45 65.23 -35.36
C LYS A 230 -60.83 66.62 -35.56
N LYS A 231 -59.55 66.74 -35.92
CA LYS A 231 -58.93 68.07 -36.07
C LYS A 231 -57.73 68.04 -37.01
N GLU A 232 -57.96 68.41 -38.27
CA GLU A 232 -56.90 68.60 -39.26
C GLU A 232 -57.21 69.87 -40.09
N GLU A 233 -56.44 70.93 -39.86
CA GLU A 233 -56.10 71.98 -40.84
C GLU A 233 -54.70 72.49 -40.48
N ALA A 234 -53.87 72.66 -41.53
CA ALA A 234 -52.41 72.62 -41.59
C ALA A 234 -51.70 73.95 -41.20
N PRO A 235 -50.41 74.22 -41.54
CA PRO A 235 -49.14 73.45 -41.43
C PRO A 235 -47.97 74.30 -40.83
N ASN A 236 -46.82 73.69 -40.48
CA ASN A 236 -45.49 74.13 -41.00
C ASN A 236 -44.29 73.23 -40.60
N GLN A 237 -43.54 72.83 -41.63
CA GLN A 237 -42.07 72.66 -41.78
C GLN A 237 -41.15 72.37 -40.55
N ARG A 238 -40.33 71.29 -40.62
CA ARG A 238 -38.97 71.27 -41.20
C ARG A 238 -38.22 69.94 -40.95
N LEU A 239 -37.54 69.51 -42.01
CA LEU A 239 -36.30 68.73 -42.18
C LEU A 239 -36.18 67.27 -41.67
N VAL A 240 -35.51 66.51 -42.54
CA VAL A 240 -35.44 65.05 -42.69
C VAL A 240 -33.95 64.65 -42.72
N GLN A 241 -33.68 63.51 -42.07
CA GLN A 241 -32.65 62.45 -42.30
C GLN A 241 -31.16 62.80 -42.23
N GLU A 242 -30.44 62.12 -41.33
CA GLU A 242 -29.65 60.89 -41.50
C GLU A 242 -28.28 61.15 -42.10
N GLU A 243 -27.23 60.76 -41.37
CA GLU A 243 -25.93 60.50 -41.96
C GLU A 243 -25.43 59.13 -41.54
N SER A 244 -25.27 58.30 -42.57
CA SER A 244 -24.60 57.02 -42.60
C SER A 244 -23.09 57.17 -42.77
N VAL A 245 -22.39 56.22 -42.16
CA VAL A 245 -21.01 55.77 -42.41
C VAL A 245 -20.67 55.66 -43.90
N VAL A 246 -19.52 56.21 -44.36
CA VAL A 246 -18.55 55.54 -45.25
C VAL A 246 -17.13 56.12 -45.09
N ASP A 247 -16.25 55.21 -44.67
CA ASP A 247 -14.83 54.95 -44.99
C ASP A 247 -14.07 55.75 -46.08
N ASN A 248 -12.78 56.02 -45.85
CA ASN A 248 -11.72 55.77 -46.86
C ASN A 248 -10.27 55.87 -46.31
N LEU A 249 -9.64 54.69 -46.21
CA LEU A 249 -8.35 54.28 -46.81
C LEU A 249 -7.06 55.11 -46.57
N GLN A 250 -6.05 54.44 -45.97
CA GLN A 250 -4.94 53.74 -46.66
C GLN A 250 -3.65 53.77 -45.80
N ASN A 251 -3.09 52.62 -45.40
CA ASN A 251 -1.81 52.12 -45.93
C ASN A 251 -1.39 50.78 -45.31
N VAL A 252 -1.09 49.81 -46.18
CA VAL A 252 -0.43 48.52 -45.93
C VAL A 252 0.81 48.52 -46.82
N PRO A 253 1.98 48.11 -46.31
CA PRO A 253 2.63 46.87 -46.76
C PRO A 253 3.30 46.14 -45.57
N GLU A 254 3.69 44.88 -45.57
CA GLU A 254 3.60 43.70 -46.44
C GLU A 254 4.21 42.56 -45.60
N VAL A 255 3.75 41.33 -45.83
CA VAL A 255 4.22 40.10 -45.16
C VAL A 255 5.56 39.66 -45.77
N PRO A 256 6.44 39.01 -44.99
CA PRO A 256 7.01 37.76 -45.47
C PRO A 256 6.82 36.61 -44.49
N THR A 257 6.14 35.58 -44.98
CA THR A 257 6.26 34.17 -44.61
C THR A 257 7.62 33.65 -45.04
N GLU A 258 8.35 32.96 -44.15
CA GLU A 258 8.91 31.60 -44.35
C GLU A 258 9.85 31.21 -43.19
N GLY A 259 9.80 29.94 -42.80
CA GLY A 259 10.89 29.28 -42.06
C GLY A 259 10.60 28.85 -40.63
N VAL A 260 9.63 27.95 -40.41
CA VAL A 260 9.67 27.08 -39.22
C VAL A 260 10.87 26.16 -39.39
N SER A 261 11.93 26.43 -38.61
CA SER A 261 13.06 25.52 -38.43
C SER A 261 12.78 24.66 -37.20
N ASN A 262 12.73 23.36 -37.44
CA ASN A 262 12.79 22.32 -36.42
C ASN A 262 14.10 22.45 -35.66
N ASP A 263 14.01 22.49 -34.33
CA ASP A 263 15.00 21.93 -33.42
C ASP A 263 14.31 21.83 -32.04
N VAL A 264 13.55 20.74 -31.86
CA VAL A 264 13.18 20.26 -30.53
C VAL A 264 14.01 19.01 -30.31
N GLU A 265 14.96 19.11 -29.39
CA GLU A 265 15.80 18.01 -28.94
C GLU A 265 14.95 16.82 -28.49
N ASP A 266 15.31 15.65 -29.00
CA ASP A 266 14.81 14.32 -28.61
C ASP A 266 15.01 14.12 -27.10
N SER A 267 13.93 14.31 -26.33
CA SER A 267 13.82 13.74 -24.98
C SER A 267 13.14 12.37 -25.13
N PRO A 268 13.69 11.29 -24.55
CA PRO A 268 13.05 9.98 -24.63
C PRO A 268 11.68 10.05 -23.97
N MET A 269 10.64 9.73 -24.73
CA MET A 269 9.24 9.74 -24.29
C MET A 269 9.07 8.90 -23.03
N ASP A 270 8.35 9.46 -22.05
CA ASP A 270 8.11 8.79 -20.77
C ASP A 270 7.12 7.63 -20.95
N SER A 271 7.29 6.55 -20.18
CA SER A 271 6.48 5.31 -20.31
C SER A 271 4.95 5.52 -20.23
N PHE A 272 4.55 6.66 -19.67
CA PHE A 272 3.17 7.10 -19.57
C PHE A 272 2.60 7.59 -20.92
N GLU A 273 3.39 8.29 -21.74
CA GLU A 273 2.95 8.81 -23.04
C GLU A 273 2.82 7.70 -24.09
N GLU A 274 3.64 6.64 -24.00
CA GLU A 274 3.48 5.43 -24.82
C GLU A 274 2.13 4.73 -24.55
N ARG A 275 1.73 4.64 -23.28
CA ARG A 275 0.42 4.05 -22.91
C ARG A 275 -0.75 4.90 -23.41
N LEU A 276 -0.61 6.23 -23.36
CA LEU A 276 -1.66 7.14 -23.83
C LEU A 276 -1.83 7.08 -25.36
N ASN A 277 -0.74 6.97 -26.11
CA ASN A 277 -0.79 6.85 -27.57
C ASN A 277 -1.37 5.52 -28.03
N ARG A 278 -1.10 4.41 -27.31
CA ARG A 278 -1.78 3.13 -27.57
C ARG A 278 -3.30 3.24 -27.43
N LEU A 279 -3.80 3.94 -26.41
CA LEU A 279 -5.23 4.12 -26.19
C LEU A 279 -5.91 5.03 -27.22
N ARG A 280 -5.18 5.97 -27.84
CA ARG A 280 -5.72 6.83 -28.91
C ARG A 280 -5.73 6.16 -30.28
N SER A 281 -4.90 5.14 -30.50
CA SER A 281 -4.76 4.47 -31.80
C SER A 281 -5.85 3.42 -32.08
N ASP A 282 -6.64 3.01 -31.08
CA ASP A 282 -7.69 1.98 -31.23
C ASP A 282 -9.11 2.58 -31.45
N LYS A 283 -9.23 3.64 -32.27
CA LYS A 283 -10.54 4.14 -32.72
C LYS A 283 -10.58 4.49 -34.20
#